data_AF-A0A969JA32-F1
#
_entry.id   AF-A0A969JA32-F1
#
_cell.length_a   1.000
_cell.length_b   1.000
_cell.length_c   1.000
_cell.angle_alpha   90.00
_cell.angle_beta   90.00
_cell.angle_gamma   90.00
#
_symmetry.space_group_name_H-M   'P 1'
#
loop_
_entity.id
_entity.type
_entity.pdbx_description
1 polymer ?
#
loop_
_entity_poly.entity_id
_entity_poly.type
_entity_poly.pdbx_seq_one_letter_code
_entity_poly.pdbx_strand_id
1 'polypeptide(L)'
;MDVAELKFVIALLSKPDYRAPITEIKPEPKTSALERDRICRELRDRQLVNCMEEVLKLQISATGESLLRLDPIGTPITPQELKALRTCRDKQREITPKQTGLNDSDREWVIPSLLKRGWLEPTKSRILEVWLTEKGKYYLAEEYLPPGNGSLTLTINQMRDYLQFLRDYFSQPASPLISPPIPANLNS
;
A
#
# COMPACT_ATOMS: atom_id res chain seq x y z
N MET A 1 -15.93 9.17 2.03
CA MET A 1 -15.75 7.77 2.46
C MET A 1 -17.14 7.16 2.61
N ASP A 2 -17.40 5.99 2.03
CA ASP A 2 -18.69 5.31 2.19
C ASP A 2 -18.75 4.44 3.46
N VAL A 3 -19.88 3.77 3.71
CA VAL A 3 -20.08 2.95 4.92
C VAL A 3 -19.17 1.72 4.95
N ALA A 4 -18.92 1.07 3.81
CA ALA A 4 -18.08 -0.12 3.75
C ALA A 4 -16.60 0.24 3.97
N GLU A 5 -16.15 1.35 3.37
CA GLU A 5 -14.84 1.94 3.60
C GLU A 5 -14.65 2.35 5.06
N LEU A 6 -15.63 3.02 5.67
CA LEU A 6 -15.57 3.39 7.09
C LEU A 6 -15.46 2.15 7.98
N LYS A 7 -16.28 1.13 7.74
CA LYS A 7 -16.22 -0.13 8.51
C LYS A 7 -14.90 -0.86 8.31
N PHE A 8 -14.31 -0.80 7.12
CA PHE A 8 -12.97 -1.33 6.86
C PHE A 8 -11.94 -0.65 7.74
N VAL A 9 -11.95 0.68 7.79
CA VAL A 9 -10.99 1.46 8.56
C VAL A 9 -11.21 1.29 10.07
N ILE A 10 -12.46 1.26 10.55
CA ILE A 10 -12.77 0.95 11.96
C ILE A 10 -12.30 -0.47 12.32
N ALA A 11 -12.43 -1.44 11.42
CA ALA A 11 -11.89 -2.78 11.67
C ALA A 11 -10.37 -2.76 11.89
N LEU A 12 -9.62 -1.87 11.24
CA LEU A 12 -8.20 -1.65 11.53
C LEU A 12 -7.97 -0.99 12.89
N LEU A 13 -8.84 -0.07 13.32
CA LEU A 13 -8.72 0.56 14.65
C LEU A 13 -8.82 -0.47 15.80
N SER A 14 -9.51 -1.58 15.59
CA SER A 14 -9.59 -2.70 16.54
C SER A 14 -8.31 -3.54 16.63
N LYS A 15 -7.30 -3.26 15.79
CA LYS A 15 -6.07 -4.07 15.66
C LYS A 15 -4.87 -3.37 16.30
N PRO A 16 -3.92 -4.13 16.87
CA PRO A 16 -2.65 -3.58 17.33
C PRO A 16 -1.95 -2.79 16.21
N ASP A 17 -1.41 -1.63 16.55
CA ASP A 17 -0.74 -0.70 15.62
C ASP A 17 -1.56 -0.33 14.36
N TYR A 18 -2.88 -0.51 14.43
CA TYR A 18 -3.83 -0.37 13.33
C TYR A 18 -3.42 -1.14 12.07
N ARG A 19 -2.80 -2.31 12.27
CA ARG A 19 -2.20 -3.16 11.24
C ARG A 19 -2.70 -4.59 11.38
N ALA A 20 -3.03 -5.21 10.25
CA ALA A 20 -3.45 -6.62 10.24
C ALA A 20 -3.31 -7.27 8.87
N PRO A 21 -3.28 -8.61 8.82
CA PRO A 21 -3.49 -9.36 7.59
C PRO A 21 -4.82 -8.96 6.94
N ILE A 22 -4.84 -8.79 5.62
CA ILE A 22 -6.06 -8.38 4.91
C ILE A 22 -7.21 -9.37 5.10
N THR A 23 -6.89 -10.65 5.35
CA THR A 23 -7.86 -11.72 5.62
C THR A 23 -8.67 -11.52 6.91
N GLU A 24 -8.12 -10.76 7.86
CA GLU A 24 -8.78 -10.43 9.12
C GLU A 24 -9.67 -9.19 9.03
N ILE A 25 -9.52 -8.38 7.98
CA ILE A 25 -10.32 -7.18 7.78
C ILE A 25 -11.62 -7.57 7.06
N LYS A 26 -12.72 -7.55 7.81
CA LYS A 26 -14.06 -7.87 7.31
C LYS A 26 -15.01 -6.71 7.63
N PRO A 27 -15.19 -5.74 6.71
CA PRO A 27 -16.07 -4.60 6.92
C PRO A 27 -17.51 -5.02 7.21
N GLU A 28 -18.00 -5.99 6.45
CA GLU A 28 -19.29 -6.67 6.62
C GLU A 28 -19.11 -8.19 6.58
N PRO A 29 -19.98 -8.98 7.26
CA PRO A 29 -19.90 -10.46 7.25
C PRO A 29 -19.93 -11.09 5.86
N LYS A 30 -20.60 -10.43 4.90
CA LYS A 30 -20.76 -10.90 3.52
C LYS A 30 -19.77 -10.29 2.52
N THR A 31 -18.84 -9.44 2.98
CA THR A 31 -17.85 -8.81 2.09
C THR A 31 -17.01 -9.89 1.42
N SER A 32 -17.00 -9.91 0.09
CA SER A 32 -16.16 -10.86 -0.65
C SER A 32 -14.68 -10.47 -0.56
N ALA A 33 -13.77 -11.41 -0.78
CA ALA A 33 -12.33 -11.10 -0.82
C ALA A 33 -11.99 -10.07 -1.92
N LEU A 34 -12.66 -10.15 -3.08
CA LEU A 34 -12.48 -9.22 -4.19
C LEU A 34 -12.91 -7.80 -3.83
N GLU A 35 -14.08 -7.68 -3.20
CA GLU A 35 -14.63 -6.39 -2.76
C GLU A 35 -13.77 -5.76 -1.65
N ARG A 36 -13.34 -6.56 -0.68
CA ARG A 36 -12.42 -6.11 0.38
C ARG A 36 -11.10 -5.62 -0.20
N ASP A 37 -10.49 -6.37 -1.12
CA ASP A 37 -9.22 -6.00 -1.74
C ASP A 37 -9.39 -4.74 -2.63
N ARG A 38 -10.56 -4.56 -3.24
CA ARG A 38 -10.92 -3.33 -3.96
C ARG A 38 -11.00 -2.13 -3.01
N ILE A 39 -11.74 -2.23 -1.91
CA ILE A 39 -11.86 -1.17 -0.88
C ILE A 39 -10.47 -0.78 -0.37
N CYS A 40 -9.60 -1.76 -0.09
CA CYS A 40 -8.24 -1.52 0.36
C CYS A 40 -7.44 -0.68 -0.65
N ARG A 41 -7.51 -1.02 -1.95
CA ARG A 41 -6.82 -0.25 -3.00
C ARG A 41 -7.40 1.16 -3.16
N GLU A 42 -8.71 1.32 -3.14
CA GLU A 42 -9.37 2.64 -3.22
C GLU A 42 -9.03 3.53 -2.00
N LEU A 43 -8.89 2.96 -0.80
CA LEU A 43 -8.40 3.67 0.38
C LEU A 43 -6.90 4.00 0.27
N ARG A 44 -6.10 3.10 -0.31
CA ARG A 44 -4.66 3.32 -0.54
C ARG A 44 -4.40 4.44 -1.54
N ASP A 45 -5.18 4.50 -2.61
CA ASP A 45 -5.03 5.54 -3.65
C ASP A 45 -5.33 6.93 -3.08
N ARG A 46 -6.19 7.02 -2.05
CA ARG A 46 -6.42 8.25 -1.25
C ARG A 46 -5.41 8.46 -0.12
N GLN A 47 -4.46 7.53 0.03
CA GLN A 47 -3.44 7.49 1.08
C GLN A 47 -4.03 7.43 2.49
N LEU A 48 -5.19 6.80 2.67
CA LEU A 48 -5.77 6.61 4.01
C LEU A 48 -5.22 5.34 4.67
N VAL A 49 -5.07 4.28 3.88
CA VAL A 49 -4.38 3.06 4.29
C VAL A 49 -3.15 2.85 3.42
N ASN A 50 -2.24 2.01 3.86
CA ASN A 50 -1.19 1.45 3.01
C ASN A 50 -1.19 -0.07 3.17
N CYS A 51 -0.61 -0.77 2.22
CA CYS A 51 -0.66 -2.22 2.20
C CYS A 51 0.62 -2.84 1.65
N MET A 52 0.95 -4.02 2.16
CA MET A 52 1.98 -4.88 1.59
C MET A 52 1.34 -5.80 0.56
N GLU A 53 1.77 -5.68 -0.69
CA GLU A 53 1.35 -6.56 -1.77
C GLU A 53 2.45 -7.54 -2.17
N GLU A 54 2.04 -8.75 -2.53
CA GLU A 54 2.90 -9.75 -3.16
C GLU A 54 2.50 -9.92 -4.62
N VAL A 55 3.49 -9.86 -5.51
CA VAL A 55 3.30 -10.08 -6.95
C VAL A 55 3.22 -11.57 -7.23
N LEU A 56 2.05 -12.04 -7.66
CA LEU A 56 1.81 -13.43 -8.03
C LEU A 56 2.15 -13.71 -9.49
N LYS A 57 1.85 -12.73 -10.35
CA LYS A 57 2.15 -12.79 -11.78
C LYS A 57 2.66 -11.45 -12.27
N LEU A 58 3.59 -11.53 -13.20
CA LEU A 58 4.22 -10.39 -13.86
C LEU A 58 4.38 -10.67 -15.35
N GLN A 59 4.51 -9.60 -16.11
CA GLN A 59 4.91 -9.64 -17.51
C GLN A 59 5.90 -8.53 -17.80
N ILE A 60 6.53 -8.60 -18.96
CA ILE A 60 7.38 -7.52 -19.45
C ILE A 60 6.50 -6.34 -19.86
N SER A 61 6.88 -5.14 -19.43
CA SER A 61 6.19 -3.91 -19.84
C SER A 61 6.62 -3.48 -21.24
N ALA A 62 5.88 -2.56 -21.86
CA ALA A 62 6.29 -1.96 -23.13
C ALA A 62 7.68 -1.28 -23.05
N THR A 63 8.00 -0.68 -21.90
CA THR A 63 9.32 -0.08 -21.62
C THR A 63 10.41 -1.15 -21.53
N GLY A 64 10.14 -2.28 -20.85
CA GLY A 64 11.05 -3.42 -20.78
C GLY A 64 11.30 -4.07 -22.14
N GLU A 65 10.27 -4.19 -22.97
CA GLU A 65 10.38 -4.67 -24.35
C GLU A 65 11.26 -3.75 -25.20
N SER A 66 11.05 -2.44 -25.10
CA SER A 66 11.85 -1.44 -25.82
C SER A 66 13.32 -1.50 -25.39
N LEU A 67 13.58 -1.68 -24.08
CA LEU A 67 14.92 -1.85 -23.54
C LEU A 67 15.64 -3.07 -24.14
N LEU A 68 14.93 -4.21 -24.32
CA LEU A 68 15.51 -5.41 -24.92
C LEU A 68 15.84 -5.28 -26.41
N ARG A 69 15.24 -4.29 -27.10
CA ARG A 69 15.49 -4.00 -28.52
C ARG A 69 16.65 -3.04 -28.73
N LEU A 70 16.94 -2.20 -27.75
CA LEU A 70 18.11 -1.34 -27.75
C LEU A 70 19.34 -2.19 -27.39
N ASP A 71 20.40 -2.07 -28.18
CA ASP A 71 21.66 -2.77 -27.90
C ASP A 71 22.17 -2.32 -26.51
N PRO A 72 22.43 -3.22 -25.55
CA PRO A 72 22.65 -2.86 -24.13
C PRO A 72 23.95 -2.09 -23.85
N ILE A 73 24.63 -1.57 -24.88
CA ILE A 73 25.83 -0.76 -24.76
C ILE A 73 25.43 0.60 -24.14
N GLY A 74 25.57 0.69 -22.82
CA GLY A 74 25.41 1.94 -22.06
C GLY A 74 24.21 1.99 -21.12
N THR A 75 23.31 1.00 -21.13
CA THR A 75 22.24 0.90 -20.14
C THR A 75 22.72 0.19 -18.87
N PRO A 76 22.50 0.75 -17.67
CA PRO A 76 22.88 0.12 -16.39
C PRO A 76 21.92 -1.04 -16.05
N ILE A 77 22.00 -2.12 -16.83
CA ILE A 77 21.22 -3.35 -16.64
C ILE A 77 22.16 -4.50 -16.26
N THR A 78 21.84 -5.18 -15.16
CA THR A 78 22.62 -6.34 -14.71
C THR A 78 22.30 -7.59 -15.55
N PRO A 79 23.22 -8.58 -15.62
CA PRO A 79 22.94 -9.85 -16.30
C PRO A 79 21.68 -10.56 -15.77
N GLN A 80 21.42 -10.47 -14.47
CA GLN A 80 20.27 -11.07 -13.78
C GLN A 80 18.96 -10.37 -14.17
N GLU A 81 18.94 -9.03 -14.16
CA GLU A 81 17.81 -8.23 -14.64
C GLU A 81 17.49 -8.56 -16.11
N LEU A 82 18.53 -8.64 -16.94
CA LEU A 82 18.41 -8.94 -18.37
C LEU A 82 17.88 -10.37 -18.62
N LYS A 83 18.33 -11.34 -17.82
CA LYS A 83 17.82 -12.73 -17.85
C LYS A 83 16.33 -12.78 -17.51
N ALA A 84 15.89 -12.05 -16.48
CA ALA A 84 14.48 -12.01 -16.10
C ALA A 84 13.62 -11.37 -17.20
N LEU A 85 14.05 -10.24 -17.77
CA LEU A 85 13.34 -9.58 -18.89
C LEU A 85 13.24 -10.48 -20.12
N ARG A 86 14.34 -11.10 -20.55
CA ARG A 86 14.33 -12.05 -21.69
C ARG A 86 13.38 -13.21 -21.43
N THR A 87 13.39 -13.78 -20.23
CA THR A 87 12.48 -14.89 -19.87
C THR A 87 11.01 -14.48 -19.95
N CYS A 88 10.67 -13.25 -19.55
CA CYS A 88 9.31 -12.73 -19.69
C CYS A 88 8.92 -12.56 -21.16
N ARG A 89 9.78 -11.94 -21.97
CA ARG A 89 9.58 -11.77 -23.43
C ARG A 89 9.42 -13.12 -24.13
N ASP A 90 10.33 -14.05 -23.90
CA ASP A 90 10.38 -15.32 -24.63
C ASP A 90 9.14 -16.19 -24.34
N LYS A 91 8.55 -16.06 -23.15
CA LYS A 91 7.32 -16.77 -22.79
C LYS A 91 6.06 -16.13 -23.35
N GLN A 92 6.09 -14.85 -23.76
CA GLN A 92 4.96 -14.09 -24.33
C GLN A 92 3.65 -14.23 -23.55
N ARG A 93 3.73 -14.40 -22.23
CA ARG A 93 2.59 -14.56 -21.33
C ARG A 93 2.94 -14.11 -19.93
N GLU A 94 1.92 -13.96 -19.09
CA GLU A 94 2.11 -13.77 -17.65
C GLU A 94 2.86 -14.94 -17.03
N ILE A 95 3.88 -14.63 -16.21
CA ILE A 95 4.66 -15.63 -15.50
C ILE A 95 4.70 -15.33 -14.01
N THR A 96 4.99 -16.35 -13.20
CA THR A 96 5.26 -16.15 -11.77
C THR A 96 6.71 -15.69 -11.55
N PRO A 97 7.04 -15.01 -10.45
CA PRO A 97 8.42 -14.65 -10.12
C PRO A 97 9.38 -15.86 -10.13
N LYS A 98 8.91 -17.05 -9.75
CA LYS A 98 9.70 -18.31 -9.79
C LYS A 98 10.06 -18.76 -11.19
N GLN A 99 9.28 -18.37 -12.20
CA GLN A 99 9.48 -18.76 -13.59
C GLN A 99 10.49 -17.90 -14.36
N THR A 100 11.11 -16.92 -13.70
CA THR A 100 12.15 -16.01 -14.24
C THR A 100 13.53 -16.67 -14.37
N GLY A 101 13.72 -17.87 -13.80
CA GLY A 101 14.98 -18.60 -13.82
C GLY A 101 16.06 -18.01 -12.90
N LEU A 102 15.69 -17.06 -12.02
CA LEU A 102 16.51 -16.53 -10.95
C LEU A 102 16.46 -17.47 -9.73
N ASN A 103 17.59 -17.57 -9.00
CA ASN A 103 17.60 -18.18 -7.67
C ASN A 103 16.81 -17.31 -6.68
N ASP A 104 16.59 -17.80 -5.46
CA ASP A 104 15.73 -17.11 -4.50
C ASP A 104 16.31 -15.77 -4.05
N SER A 105 17.62 -15.71 -3.77
CA SER A 105 18.33 -14.48 -3.40
C SER A 105 18.25 -13.41 -4.50
N ASP A 106 18.48 -13.80 -5.76
CA ASP A 106 18.39 -12.89 -6.90
C ASP A 106 16.97 -12.36 -7.09
N ARG A 107 15.97 -13.22 -6.88
CA ARG A 107 14.57 -12.84 -7.04
C ARG A 107 14.14 -11.76 -6.06
N GLU A 108 14.66 -11.78 -4.84
CA GLU A 108 14.32 -10.83 -3.78
C GLU A 108 14.72 -9.39 -4.10
N TRP A 109 15.79 -9.17 -4.85
CA TRP A 109 16.24 -7.82 -5.22
C TRP A 109 15.98 -7.46 -6.68
N VAL A 110 16.10 -8.41 -7.61
CA VAL A 110 15.92 -8.16 -9.06
C VAL A 110 14.47 -7.80 -9.38
N ILE A 111 13.50 -8.59 -8.90
CA ILE A 111 12.10 -8.38 -9.28
C ILE A 111 11.59 -7.02 -8.77
N PRO A 112 11.82 -6.62 -7.51
CA PRO A 112 11.45 -5.28 -7.06
C PRO A 112 12.17 -4.16 -7.82
N SER A 113 13.47 -4.31 -8.15
CA SER A 113 14.22 -3.34 -8.97
C SER A 113 13.55 -3.13 -10.34
N LEU A 114 13.23 -4.22 -11.03
CA LEU A 114 12.59 -4.19 -12.36
C LEU A 114 11.19 -3.58 -12.34
N LEU A 115 10.39 -3.89 -11.32
CA LEU A 115 9.07 -3.31 -11.12
C LEU A 115 9.17 -1.80 -10.84
N LYS A 116 10.10 -1.40 -9.96
CA LYS A 116 10.32 0.01 -9.62
C LYS A 116 10.78 0.85 -10.83
N ARG A 117 11.60 0.25 -11.72
CA ARG A 117 12.03 0.87 -12.97
C ARG A 117 10.97 0.82 -14.09
N GLY A 118 9.85 0.14 -13.85
CA GLY A 118 8.77 -0.03 -14.82
C GLY A 118 9.16 -0.90 -16.02
N TRP A 119 10.17 -1.78 -15.91
CA TRP A 119 10.56 -2.72 -16.97
C TRP A 119 9.77 -4.04 -16.90
N LEU A 120 9.26 -4.36 -15.71
CA LEU A 120 8.23 -5.36 -15.50
C LEU A 120 6.97 -4.66 -14.98
N GLU A 121 5.83 -5.28 -15.23
CA GLU A 121 4.56 -4.87 -14.64
C GLU A 121 3.88 -6.05 -13.93
N PRO A 122 3.30 -5.84 -12.74
CA PRO A 122 2.55 -6.86 -12.05
C PRO A 122 1.17 -6.99 -12.71
N THR A 123 0.83 -8.18 -13.21
CA THR A 123 -0.52 -8.44 -13.77
C THR A 123 -1.47 -9.01 -12.74
N LYS A 124 -0.92 -9.66 -11.70
CA LYS A 124 -1.71 -10.15 -10.56
C LYS A 124 -0.91 -9.97 -9.28
N SER A 125 -1.49 -9.24 -8.33
CA SER A 125 -1.00 -9.15 -6.95
C SER A 125 -2.04 -9.63 -5.96
N ARG A 126 -1.58 -10.00 -4.77
CA ARG A 126 -2.43 -10.19 -3.60
C ARG A 126 -1.98 -9.26 -2.49
N ILE A 127 -2.95 -8.72 -1.75
CA ILE A 127 -2.67 -7.96 -0.53
C ILE A 127 -2.39 -9.00 0.57
N LEU A 128 -1.29 -8.83 1.29
CA LEU A 128 -0.97 -9.65 2.45
C LEU A 128 -1.43 -8.96 3.72
N GLU A 129 -1.10 -7.68 3.83
CA GLU A 129 -1.24 -6.91 5.05
C GLU A 129 -1.63 -5.47 4.72
N VAL A 130 -2.36 -4.86 5.64
CA VAL A 130 -2.86 -3.49 5.52
C VAL A 130 -2.71 -2.78 6.86
N TRP A 131 -2.41 -1.48 6.82
CA TRP A 131 -2.35 -0.63 8.00
C TRP A 131 -2.83 0.78 7.71
N LEU A 132 -3.23 1.46 8.77
CA LEU A 132 -3.62 2.87 8.73
C LEU A 132 -2.39 3.76 8.58
N THR A 133 -2.43 4.72 7.67
CA THR A 133 -1.35 5.71 7.53
C THR A 133 -1.55 6.89 8.49
N GLU A 134 -0.52 7.70 8.70
CA GLU A 134 -0.67 8.95 9.47
C GLU A 134 -1.73 9.88 8.87
N LYS A 135 -1.77 10.00 7.54
CA LYS A 135 -2.82 10.76 6.86
C LYS A 135 -4.21 10.16 7.07
N GLY A 136 -4.32 8.83 7.07
CA GLY A 136 -5.56 8.14 7.41
C GLY A 136 -6.02 8.44 8.84
N LYS A 137 -5.10 8.44 9.80
CA LYS A 137 -5.41 8.76 11.21
C LYS A 137 -5.93 10.20 11.31
N TYR A 138 -5.20 11.14 10.73
CA TYR A 138 -5.61 12.54 10.66
C TYR A 138 -6.99 12.71 10.01
N TYR A 139 -7.20 12.09 8.84
CA TYR A 139 -8.47 12.14 8.14
C TYR A 139 -9.63 11.68 9.04
N LEU A 140 -9.49 10.57 9.75
CA LEU A 140 -10.53 10.06 10.64
C LEU A 140 -10.77 10.98 11.85
N ALA A 141 -9.72 11.51 12.45
CA ALA A 141 -9.83 12.30 13.67
C ALA A 141 -10.36 13.71 13.42
N GLU A 142 -9.95 14.34 12.31
CA GLU A 142 -10.09 15.78 12.10
C GLU A 142 -10.96 16.12 10.88
N GLU A 143 -10.90 15.33 9.80
CA GLU A 143 -11.56 15.68 8.52
C GLU A 143 -12.86 14.89 8.26
N TYR A 144 -13.00 13.71 8.86
CA TYR A 144 -14.11 12.82 8.55
C TYR A 144 -15.41 13.31 9.17
N LEU A 145 -16.30 13.81 8.31
CA LEU A 145 -17.65 14.21 8.66
C LEU A 145 -18.63 13.20 8.07
N PRO A 146 -19.34 12.40 8.89
CA PRO A 146 -20.33 11.45 8.38
C PRO A 146 -21.48 12.21 7.72
N PRO A 147 -21.95 11.79 6.52
CA PRO A 147 -23.07 12.44 5.86
C PRO A 147 -24.34 12.25 6.71
N GLY A 148 -25.00 13.35 7.10
CA GLY A 148 -26.14 13.36 8.02
C GLY A 148 -27.43 12.68 7.51
N ASN A 149 -27.43 12.18 6.28
CA ASN A 149 -28.64 11.70 5.59
C ASN A 149 -28.61 10.18 5.33
N GLY A 150 -27.65 9.44 5.91
CA GLY A 150 -27.48 7.99 5.73
C GLY A 150 -27.74 7.18 6.99
N SER A 151 -28.15 5.91 6.83
CA SER A 151 -28.18 4.94 7.95
C SER A 151 -26.79 4.33 8.12
N LEU A 152 -26.07 4.73 9.17
CA LEU A 152 -24.83 4.10 9.60
C LEU A 152 -25.12 3.19 10.79
N THR A 153 -25.07 1.88 10.58
CA THR A 153 -25.16 0.89 11.67
C THR A 153 -23.77 0.42 12.07
N LEU A 154 -23.31 0.85 13.24
CA LEU A 154 -22.10 0.35 13.89
C LEU A 154 -22.48 -0.54 15.08
N THR A 155 -21.70 -1.59 15.29
CA THR A 155 -21.74 -2.35 16.54
C THR A 155 -21.16 -1.51 17.68
N ILE A 156 -21.52 -1.86 18.92
CA ILE A 156 -20.95 -1.19 20.12
C ILE A 156 -19.42 -1.31 20.14
N ASN A 157 -18.88 -2.45 19.69
CA ASN A 157 -17.42 -2.64 19.61
C ASN A 157 -16.79 -1.68 18.61
N GLN A 158 -17.33 -1.57 17.39
CA GLN A 158 -16.86 -0.61 16.39
C GLN A 158 -16.89 0.83 16.89
N MET A 159 -17.95 1.21 17.61
CA MET A 159 -18.04 2.53 18.22
C MET A 159 -17.01 2.72 19.35
N ARG A 160 -16.81 1.70 20.20
CA ARG A 160 -15.77 1.72 21.24
C ARG A 160 -14.39 1.93 20.62
N ASP A 161 -14.04 1.16 19.59
CA ASP A 161 -12.72 1.20 18.95
C ASP A 161 -12.47 2.57 18.32
N TYR A 162 -13.49 3.16 17.67
CA TYR A 162 -13.40 4.51 17.13
C TYR A 162 -13.23 5.59 18.21
N LEU A 163 -14.02 5.53 19.30
CA LEU A 163 -13.89 6.47 20.41
C LEU A 163 -12.55 6.33 21.14
N GLN A 164 -12.04 5.10 21.27
CA GLN A 164 -10.73 4.85 21.86
C GLN A 164 -9.63 5.48 20.99
N PHE A 165 -9.68 5.25 19.67
CA PHE A 165 -8.79 5.90 18.72
C PHE A 165 -8.80 7.43 18.86
N LEU A 166 -9.98 8.07 18.91
CA LEU A 166 -10.06 9.52 19.06
C LEU A 166 -9.44 9.99 20.37
N ARG A 167 -9.74 9.32 21.49
CA ARG A 167 -9.13 9.64 22.79
C ARG A 167 -7.61 9.54 22.72
N ASP A 168 -7.08 8.46 22.16
CA ASP A 168 -5.65 8.24 22.08
C ASP A 168 -4.98 9.26 21.15
N TYR A 169 -5.61 9.57 20.01
CA TYR A 169 -5.13 10.57 19.06
C TYR A 169 -5.01 11.96 19.69
N PHE A 170 -6.03 12.41 20.42
CA PHE A 170 -6.04 13.74 21.05
C PHE A 170 -5.34 13.79 22.42
N SER A 171 -5.07 12.65 23.06
CA SER A 171 -4.33 12.61 24.33
C SER A 171 -2.82 12.61 24.12
N GLN A 172 -2.33 12.42 22.89
CA GLN A 172 -0.91 12.56 22.60
C GLN A 172 -0.49 14.03 22.75
N PRO A 173 0.57 14.34 23.52
CA PRO A 173 1.09 15.69 23.55
C PRO A 173 1.50 16.07 22.13
N ALA A 174 1.08 17.26 21.67
CA ALA A 174 1.51 17.80 20.39
C ALA A 174 3.03 17.64 20.29
N SER A 175 3.50 16.86 19.30
CA SER A 175 4.94 16.78 19.02
C SER A 175 5.44 18.21 18.90
N PRO A 176 6.49 18.63 19.63
CA PRO A 176 6.96 19.99 19.55
C PRO A 176 7.35 20.27 18.10
N LEU A 177 6.58 21.13 17.45
CA LEU A 177 7.01 21.79 16.22
C LEU A 177 8.38 22.36 16.53
N ILE A 178 9.39 21.91 15.78
CA ILE A 178 10.75 22.45 15.85
C ILE A 178 10.60 23.95 15.60
N SER A 179 10.63 24.73 16.67
CA SER A 179 10.67 26.19 16.57
C SER A 179 11.90 26.54 15.74
N PRO A 180 11.78 27.37 14.69
CA PRO A 180 12.96 27.84 13.97
C PRO A 180 13.91 28.51 14.98
N PRO A 181 15.24 28.34 14.81
CA PRO A 181 16.20 28.98 15.70
C PRO A 181 15.98 30.50 15.68
N ILE A 182 15.78 31.06 16.86
CA ILE A 182 15.71 32.51 17.05
C ILE A 182 17.02 33.09 16.51
N PRO A 183 16.99 33.99 15.51
CA PRO A 183 18.22 34.61 15.03
C PRO A 183 18.82 35.41 16.17
N ALA A 184 20.08 35.08 16.52
CA ALA A 184 20.86 35.85 17.48
C ALA A 184 20.99 37.27 16.94
N ASN A 185 20.32 38.23 17.59
CA ASN A 185 20.50 39.64 17.33
C ASN A 185 21.99 39.99 17.51
N LEU A 186 22.58 40.53 16.45
CA LEU A 186 23.78 41.36 16.51
C LEU A 186 23.47 42.53 17.46
N ASN A 187 24.08 42.54 18.64
CA ASN A 187 24.27 43.77 19.38
C ASN A 187 25.69 44.29 19.08
N SER A 188 25.68 45.56 18.69
CA SER A 188 26.77 46.45 18.28
C SER A 188 27.89 46.60 19.30
#